data_AF-A0A536Z4J6-F1
#
_entry.id   AF-A0A536Z4J6-F1
#
_cell.length_a   1.000
_cell.length_b   1.000
_cell.length_c   1.000
_cell.angle_alpha   90.00
_cell.angle_beta   90.00
_cell.angle_gamma   90.00
#
_symmetry.space_group_name_H-M   'P 1'
#
loop_
_entity.id
_entity.type
_entity.pdbx_description
1 polymer ?
#
loop_
_entity_poly.entity_id
_entity_poly.type
_entity_poly.pdbx_seq_one_letter_code
_entity_poly.pdbx_strand_id
1 'polypeptide(L)'
;MNLDFGIVERSLPYLWYGFKYTVQLTAIAALGGLVFGTLLAMARLASRKWLALPASGYVNLMRSIPLVLVLFWFFFLMPQMLQVLTGSERPVQIGAERTAIITFIMFEAAYFCEIMRAGIQSIPRRSP
;
A
#
# COMPACT_ATOMS: atom_id res chain seq x y z
N MET A 1 -6.97 19.52 36.62
CA MET A 1 -7.33 19.44 35.18
C MET A 1 -8.76 18.94 35.09
N ASN A 2 -9.71 19.79 34.68
CA ASN A 2 -11.09 19.35 34.42
C ASN A 2 -11.21 19.03 32.93
N LEU A 3 -11.88 17.94 32.58
CA LEU A 3 -12.13 17.56 31.19
C LEU A 3 -13.22 18.47 30.59
N ASP A 4 -12.89 19.23 29.55
CA ASP A 4 -13.85 20.07 28.80
C ASP A 4 -14.32 19.36 27.53
N PHE A 5 -15.51 18.77 27.59
CA PHE A 5 -16.12 18.06 26.46
C PHE A 5 -16.68 18.99 25.37
N GLY A 6 -16.81 20.29 25.63
CA GLY A 6 -17.23 21.27 24.61
C GLY A 6 -16.25 21.41 23.45
N ILE A 7 -14.99 20.98 23.64
CA ILE A 7 -13.96 20.93 22.59
C ILE A 7 -14.34 19.92 21.50
N VAL A 8 -14.99 18.81 21.86
CA VAL A 8 -15.37 17.75 20.90
C VAL A 8 -16.42 18.27 19.92
N GLU A 9 -17.45 18.96 20.43
CA GLU A 9 -18.51 19.54 19.61
C GLU A 9 -17.94 20.56 18.62
N ARG A 10 -17.02 21.43 19.06
CA ARG A 10 -16.35 22.41 18.21
C ARG A 10 -15.43 21.77 17.17
N SER A 11 -14.84 20.63 17.49
CA SER A 11 -13.94 19.88 16.59
C SER A 11 -14.66 18.92 15.66
N LEU A 12 -15.96 18.70 15.85
CA LEU A 12 -16.76 17.73 15.11
C LEU A 12 -16.66 17.88 13.58
N PRO A 13 -16.65 19.10 12.99
CA PRO A 13 -16.48 19.26 11.55
C PRO A 13 -15.13 18.73 11.03
N TYR A 14 -14.03 18.97 11.77
CA TYR A 14 -12.70 18.48 11.41
C TYR A 14 -12.58 16.97 11.59
N LEU A 15 -13.17 16.42 12.66
CA LEU A 15 -13.23 14.98 12.89
C LEU A 15 -14.02 14.28 11.79
N TRP A 16 -15.12 14.87 11.35
CA TRP A 16 -15.94 14.34 10.25
C TRP A 16 -15.20 14.36 8.91
N TYR A 17 -14.46 15.44 8.64
CA TYR A 17 -13.59 15.52 7.47
C TYR A 17 -12.51 14.44 7.50
N GLY A 18 -11.80 14.31 8.62
CA GLY A 18 -10.78 13.28 8.82
C GLY A 18 -11.33 11.86 8.66
N PHE A 19 -12.50 11.59 9.24
CA PHE A 19 -13.20 10.32 9.12
C PHE A 19 -13.50 9.97 7.66
N LYS A 20 -14.08 10.90 6.88
CA LYS A 20 -14.35 10.69 5.46
C LYS A 20 -13.07 10.39 4.68
N TYR A 21 -12.01 11.15 4.95
CA TYR A 21 -10.72 10.95 4.32
C TYR A 21 -10.14 9.57 4.63
N THR A 22 -10.20 9.12 5.89
CA THR A 22 -9.77 7.77 6.27
C THR A 22 -10.56 6.69 5.52
N VAL A 23 -11.90 6.79 5.50
CA VAL A 23 -12.74 5.82 4.79
C VAL A 23 -12.41 5.78 3.30
N GLN A 24 -12.25 6.94 2.67
CA GLN A 24 -11.89 7.05 1.26
C GLN A 24 -10.51 6.44 0.99
N LEU A 25 -9.50 6.79 1.78
CA LEU A 25 -8.14 6.27 1.65
C LEU A 25 -8.13 4.75 1.82
N THR A 26 -8.80 4.23 2.84
CA THR A 26 -8.91 2.78 3.08
C THR A 26 -9.60 2.07 1.93
N ALA A 27 -10.70 2.60 1.39
CA ALA A 27 -11.40 1.99 0.28
C ALA A 27 -10.52 1.93 -0.99
N ILE A 28 -9.85 3.03 -1.32
CA ILE A 28 -8.95 3.09 -2.48
C ILE A 28 -7.75 2.16 -2.30
N ALA A 29 -7.13 2.18 -1.11
CA ALA A 29 -6.00 1.32 -0.76
C ALA A 29 -6.37 -0.17 -0.84
N ALA A 30 -7.51 -0.56 -0.25
CA ALA A 30 -7.97 -1.93 -0.25
C ALA A 30 -8.29 -2.44 -1.66
N LEU A 31 -9.00 -1.64 -2.47
CA LEU A 31 -9.32 -2.03 -3.84
C LEU A 31 -8.06 -2.11 -4.73
N GLY A 32 -7.19 -1.11 -4.66
CA GLY A 32 -5.94 -1.11 -5.41
C GLY A 32 -5.03 -2.26 -4.96
N GLY A 33 -4.84 -2.41 -3.65
CA GLY A 33 -4.05 -3.46 -3.04
C GLY A 33 -4.58 -4.85 -3.37
N LEU A 34 -5.89 -5.05 -3.41
CA LEU A 34 -6.51 -6.30 -3.83
C LEU A 34 -6.19 -6.64 -5.29
N VAL A 35 -6.34 -5.67 -6.20
CA VAL A 35 -6.03 -5.85 -7.62
C VAL A 35 -4.55 -6.19 -7.80
N PHE A 36 -3.65 -5.35 -7.29
CA PHE A 36 -2.20 -5.57 -7.42
C PHE A 36 -1.72 -6.82 -6.68
N GLY A 37 -2.27 -7.10 -5.50
CA GLY A 37 -1.97 -8.29 -4.72
C GLY A 37 -2.37 -9.56 -5.44
N THR A 38 -3.53 -9.57 -6.12
CA THR A 38 -3.96 -10.70 -6.94
C THR A 38 -3.02 -10.91 -8.13
N LEU A 39 -2.61 -9.84 -8.82
CA LEU A 39 -1.63 -9.91 -9.90
C LEU A 39 -0.28 -10.47 -9.41
N LEU A 40 0.21 -10.00 -8.26
CA LEU A 40 1.44 -10.49 -7.63
C LEU A 40 1.32 -11.97 -7.24
N ALA A 41 0.18 -12.40 -6.68
CA ALA A 41 -0.06 -13.80 -6.33
C ALA A 41 0.03 -14.70 -7.55
N MET A 42 -0.60 -14.30 -8.66
CA MET A 42 -0.50 -15.03 -9.93
C MET A 42 0.94 -15.07 -10.44
N ALA A 43 1.67 -13.96 -10.39
CA ALA A 43 3.08 -13.91 -10.78
C ALA A 43 3.96 -14.83 -9.91
N ARG A 44 3.72 -14.90 -8.60
CA ARG A 44 4.42 -15.80 -7.66
C ARG A 44 4.11 -17.28 -7.90
N LEU A 45 2.89 -17.60 -8.34
CA LEU A 45 2.46 -18.97 -8.65
C LEU A 45 2.86 -19.42 -10.07
N ALA A 46 3.32 -18.51 -10.91
CA ALA A 46 3.76 -18.82 -12.27
C ALA A 46 4.99 -19.76 -12.25
N SER A 47 5.05 -20.70 -13.21
CA SER A 47 6.19 -21.60 -13.39
C SER A 47 7.48 -20.88 -13.84
N ARG A 48 7.33 -19.68 -14.43
CA ARG A 48 8.43 -18.88 -14.96
C ARG A 48 9.16 -18.17 -13.82
N LYS A 49 10.39 -18.60 -13.52
CA LYS A 49 11.23 -18.02 -12.45
C LYS A 49 11.43 -16.50 -12.56
N TRP A 50 11.51 -15.96 -13.78
CA TRP A 50 11.70 -14.52 -13.99
C TRP A 50 10.49 -13.67 -13.60
N LEU A 51 9.29 -14.26 -13.48
CA LEU A 51 8.10 -13.60 -12.91
C LEU A 51 8.02 -13.84 -11.40
N ALA A 52 8.25 -15.09 -10.97
CA ALA A 52 8.08 -15.48 -9.58
C ALA A 52 9.12 -14.87 -8.64
N LEU A 53 10.37 -14.72 -9.08
CA LEU A 53 11.47 -14.19 -8.26
C LEU A 53 11.29 -12.70 -7.93
N PRO A 54 11.08 -11.78 -8.89
CA PRO A 54 10.85 -10.37 -8.57
C PRO A 54 9.60 -10.15 -7.71
N ALA A 55 8.50 -10.85 -8.02
CA ALA A 55 7.28 -10.76 -7.24
C ALA A 55 7.50 -11.25 -5.80
N SER A 56 8.24 -12.34 -5.60
CA SER A 56 8.61 -12.82 -4.26
C SER A 56 9.52 -11.84 -3.53
N GLY A 57 10.49 -11.24 -4.22
CA GLY A 57 11.38 -10.23 -3.64
C GLY A 57 10.60 -9.00 -3.15
N TYR A 58 9.72 -8.46 -3.98
CA TYR A 58 8.85 -7.35 -3.63
C TYR A 58 7.98 -7.66 -2.39
N VAL A 59 7.27 -8.79 -2.41
CA VAL A 59 6.35 -9.15 -1.32
C VAL A 59 7.10 -9.41 -0.01
N ASN A 60 8.24 -10.11 -0.08
CA ASN A 60 9.06 -10.38 1.11
C ASN A 60 9.63 -9.08 1.70
N LEU A 61 10.10 -8.15 0.86
CA LEU A 61 10.60 -6.85 1.29
C LEU A 61 9.51 -6.03 1.99
N MET A 62 8.37 -5.84 1.31
CA MET A 62 7.27 -5.01 1.82
C MET A 62 6.71 -5.53 3.15
N ARG A 63 6.62 -6.86 3.32
CA ARG A 63 6.14 -7.48 4.56
C ARG A 63 7.15 -7.46 5.71
N SER A 64 8.43 -7.23 5.41
CA SER A 64 9.50 -7.23 6.42
C SER A 64 9.74 -5.83 7.02
N ILE A 65 9.14 -4.80 6.43
CA ILE A 65 9.41 -3.40 6.78
C ILE A 65 8.14 -2.77 7.39
N PRO A 66 8.26 -1.92 8.43
CA PRO A 66 7.11 -1.19 8.95
C PRO A 66 6.52 -0.23 7.92
N LEU A 67 5.18 -0.15 7.81
CA LEU A 67 4.46 0.76 6.91
C LEU A 67 4.95 2.22 7.02
N VAL A 68 5.23 2.68 8.24
CA VAL A 68 5.72 4.05 8.48
C VAL A 68 7.04 4.32 7.75
N LEU A 69 7.96 3.34 7.71
CA LEU A 69 9.22 3.49 6.97
C LEU A 69 8.96 3.53 5.45
N VAL A 70 8.02 2.73 4.95
CA VAL A 70 7.64 2.75 3.54
C VAL A 70 7.03 4.11 3.17
N LEU A 71 6.14 4.65 4.01
CA LEU A 71 5.59 6.00 3.84
C LEU A 71 6.70 7.06 3.82
N PHE A 72 7.67 6.96 4.72
CA PHE A 72 8.82 7.86 4.73
C PHE A 72 9.62 7.79 3.42
N TRP A 73 9.93 6.59 2.92
CA TRP A 73 10.63 6.43 1.64
C TRP A 73 9.84 7.00 0.47
N PHE A 74 8.53 6.74 0.40
CA PHE A 74 7.69 7.27 -0.67
C PHE A 74 7.51 8.79 -0.58
N PHE A 75 7.52 9.36 0.62
CA PHE A 75 7.36 10.80 0.81
C PHE A 75 8.66 11.57 0.55
N PHE A 76 9.81 11.05 1.00
CA PHE A 76 11.08 11.79 0.94
C PHE A 76 12.04 11.27 -0.15
N LEU A 77 12.17 9.96 -0.32
CA LEU A 77 13.16 9.37 -1.23
C LEU A 77 12.64 9.26 -2.66
N MET A 78 11.39 8.83 -2.86
CA MET A 78 10.80 8.68 -4.19
C MET A 78 10.84 9.95 -5.04
N PRO A 79 10.49 11.15 -4.52
CA PRO A 79 10.63 12.39 -5.28
C PRO A 79 12.05 12.67 -5.79
N GLN A 80 13.07 12.33 -4.98
CA GLN A 80 14.49 12.48 -5.32
C GLN A 80 14.92 11.43 -6.34
N MET A 81 14.49 10.17 -6.16
CA MET A 81 14.76 9.11 -7.12
C MET A 81 14.15 9.41 -8.48
N LEU A 82 12.89 9.87 -8.51
CA LEU A 82 12.24 10.28 -9.74
C LEU A 82 12.98 11.44 -10.40
N GLN A 83 13.44 12.43 -9.63
CA GLN A 83 14.25 13.53 -10.17
C GLN A 83 15.48 13.03 -10.92
N VAL A 84 16.24 12.10 -10.32
CA VAL A 84 17.44 11.52 -10.94
C VAL A 84 17.08 10.72 -12.19
N LEU A 85 15.99 9.96 -12.16
CA LEU A 85 15.54 9.14 -13.28
C LEU A 85 14.96 9.96 -14.44
N THR A 86 14.26 11.06 -14.16
CA THR A 86 13.63 11.92 -15.17
C THR A 86 14.53 13.08 -15.61
N GLY A 87 15.67 13.28 -14.96
CA GLY A 87 16.57 14.42 -15.20
C GLY A 87 15.95 15.77 -14.86
N SER A 88 14.95 15.81 -13.97
CA SER A 88 14.24 17.04 -13.64
C SER A 88 15.08 17.98 -12.79
N GLU A 89 14.98 19.29 -13.02
CA GLU A 89 15.73 20.29 -12.24
C GLU A 89 15.36 20.30 -10.75
N ARG A 90 14.15 19.85 -10.42
CA ARG A 90 13.63 19.80 -9.04
C ARG A 90 12.96 18.46 -8.74
N PRO A 91 12.88 18.06 -7.45
CA PRO A 91 12.17 16.86 -7.03
C PRO A 91 10.71 16.86 -7.50
N VAL A 92 10.24 15.71 -7.98
CA VAL A 92 8.86 15.55 -8.47
C VAL A 92 7.88 15.71 -7.30
N GLN A 93 6.98 16.69 -7.41
CA GLN A 93 5.99 16.96 -6.37
C GLN A 93 4.78 16.03 -6.53
N ILE A 94 4.77 14.94 -5.76
CA ILE A 94 3.67 13.96 -5.77
C ILE A 94 2.49 14.43 -4.91
N GLY A 95 2.78 15.14 -3.80
CA GLY A 95 1.78 15.60 -2.83
C GLY A 95 1.41 14.54 -1.78
N ALA A 96 1.14 14.97 -0.54
CA ALA A 96 0.97 14.08 0.61
C ALA A 96 -0.15 13.04 0.45
N GLU A 97 -1.29 13.46 -0.09
CA GLU A 97 -2.44 12.59 -0.34
C GLU A 97 -2.11 11.47 -1.33
N ARG A 98 -1.53 11.82 -2.49
CA ARG A 98 -1.17 10.84 -3.52
C ARG A 98 -0.07 9.91 -3.03
N THR A 99 0.92 10.42 -2.31
CA THR A 99 1.95 9.60 -1.68
C THR A 99 1.31 8.59 -0.73
N ALA A 100 0.40 9.01 0.14
CA ALA A 100 -0.31 8.10 1.04
C ALA A 100 -1.06 7.03 0.25
N ILE A 101 -1.90 7.42 -0.72
CA ILE A 101 -2.67 6.47 -1.54
C ILE A 101 -1.75 5.43 -2.19
N ILE A 102 -0.69 5.87 -2.89
CA ILE A 102 0.23 4.97 -3.58
C ILE A 102 0.93 4.04 -2.59
N THR A 103 1.44 4.58 -1.47
CA THR A 103 2.13 3.76 -0.48
C THR A 103 1.23 2.72 0.15
N PHE A 104 0.01 3.09 0.56
CA PHE A 104 -0.93 2.16 1.16
C PHE A 104 -1.33 1.06 0.16
N ILE A 105 -1.61 1.40 -1.11
CA ILE A 105 -1.88 0.41 -2.17
C ILE A 105 -0.72 -0.59 -2.31
N MET A 106 0.51 -0.08 -2.42
CA MET A 106 1.70 -0.92 -2.62
C MET A 106 1.96 -1.79 -1.38
N PHE A 107 1.84 -1.24 -0.19
CA PHE A 107 2.04 -1.98 1.04
C PHE A 107 0.99 -3.10 1.20
N GLU A 108 -0.29 -2.77 1.04
CA GLU A 108 -1.39 -3.75 1.15
C GLU A 108 -1.34 -4.82 0.06
N ALA A 109 -0.88 -4.49 -1.15
CA ALA A 109 -0.73 -5.46 -2.24
C ALA A 109 0.13 -6.66 -1.82
N ALA A 110 1.17 -6.46 -1.01
CA ALA A 110 2.01 -7.55 -0.51
C ALA A 110 1.26 -8.47 0.47
N TYR A 111 0.35 -7.94 1.28
CA TYR A 111 -0.48 -8.73 2.18
C TYR A 111 -1.59 -9.47 1.43
N PHE A 112 -2.30 -8.79 0.53
CA PHE A 112 -3.30 -9.42 -0.33
C PHE A 112 -2.69 -10.49 -1.24
N CYS A 113 -1.46 -10.30 -1.71
CA CYS A 113 -0.75 -11.33 -2.45
C CYS A 113 -0.66 -12.65 -1.66
N GLU A 114 -0.26 -12.60 -0.38
CA GLU A 114 -0.18 -13.84 0.42
C GLU A 114 -1.54 -14.42 0.75
N ILE A 115 -2.56 -13.57 0.99
CA ILE A 115 -3.93 -14.04 1.22
C ILE A 115 -4.45 -14.79 -0.02
N MET A 116 -4.31 -14.19 -1.21
CA MET A 116 -4.75 -14.81 -2.46
C MET A 116 -3.95 -16.07 -2.79
N ARG A 117 -2.63 -16.05 -2.60
CA ARG A 117 -1.77 -17.21 -2.82
C ARG A 117 -2.15 -18.37 -1.90
N ALA A 118 -2.38 -18.10 -0.61
CA ALA A 118 -2.85 -19.09 0.36
C ALA A 118 -4.24 -19.62 0.00
N GLY A 119 -5.15 -18.75 -0.42
CA GLY A 119 -6.49 -19.12 -0.91
C GLY A 119 -6.42 -20.08 -2.09
N ILE A 120 -5.62 -19.77 -3.12
CA ILE A 120 -5.43 -20.65 -4.29
C ILE A 120 -4.82 -21.99 -3.89
N GLN A 121 -3.82 -22.00 -3.01
CA GLN A 121 -3.15 -23.23 -2.57
C GLN A 121 -4.00 -24.10 -1.64
N SER A 122 -5.03 -23.54 -0.99
CA SER A 122 -5.92 -24.30 -0.12
C SER A 122 -6.84 -25.26 -0.87
N ILE A 123 -7.00 -25.08 -2.20
CA ILE A 123 -7.82 -25.94 -3.04
C ILE A 123 -7.09 -27.27 -3.25
N PRO A 124 -7.66 -28.41 -2.84
CA PRO A 124 -7.04 -29.72 -3.05
C PRO A 124 -6.78 -29.95 -4.54
N ARG A 125 -5.54 -30.28 -4.89
CA ARG A 125 -5.26 -30.76 -6.25
C ARG A 125 -6.02 -32.07 -6.43
N ARG A 126 -6.91 -32.12 -7.43
CA ARG A 126 -7.59 -33.34 -7.83
C ARG A 126 -6.53 -34.40 -8.14
N SER A 127 -6.35 -35.34 -7.22
CA SER A 127 -5.61 -36.56 -7.46
C SER A 127 -6.34 -37.34 -8.57
N PRO A 128 -5.61 -38.01 -9.49
CA PRO A 128 -6.19 -38.73 -10.62
C PRO A 128 -7.21 -39.79 -10.21
#